data_AF-A0A524LK71-F1
#
_entry.id   AF-A0A524LK71-F1
#
_cell.length_a   1.000
_cell.length_b   1.000
_cell.length_c   1.000
_cell.angle_alpha   90.00
_cell.angle_beta   90.00
_cell.angle_gamma   90.00
#
_symmetry.space_group_name_H-M   'P 1'
#
loop_
_entity.id
_entity.type
_entity.pdbx_description
1 polymer ?
#
loop_
_entity_poly.entity_id
_entity_poly.type
_entity_poly.pdbx_seq_one_letter_code
_entity_poly.pdbx_strand_id
1 'polypeptide(L)'
;MYQESGGGMDSYDIAQWLLRNAGPSIRFRTLVDILNEQDVGVIGHALNEMLQSPDVSKWIEHLTPQFDFNSIHSSRIDAFENVMGKLVQLGLRAGLQPFDSKTLPFRVWLSENLEAAPEKPHAIFLRTIIASFLAYAGYGSTQPVYEHMIRRLESFYEFAKDPNFSRIFVDKTDYKGVPKNSECELVNPELYPDQRFMLPWIHDIRGIASSKDIMDNKDHRYKLDKIIELVLTKEFQGLPWSYGLAKYGSRYYVLGWAAHLPGYSEEPKGRQFAELLLTLEFMAKFPAARKSKWFSRSTKYLETFETDRGTYLFPRGWLSEKKTSYWVGGTRMMFDERKGNPKAIECESTFHMLRIQQTIMEN
;
A
#
# COMPACT_ATOMS: atom_id res chain seq x y z
N MET A 1 -47.21 -7.79 -17.45
CA MET A 1 -46.60 -6.87 -16.47
C MET A 1 -45.14 -7.27 -16.36
N TYR A 2 -44.30 -6.74 -17.25
CA TYR A 2 -42.85 -6.86 -17.13
C TYR A 2 -42.43 -5.79 -16.13
N GLN A 3 -41.91 -6.22 -14.98
CA GLN A 3 -41.21 -5.32 -14.07
C GLN A 3 -39.95 -4.85 -14.79
N GLU A 4 -39.87 -3.55 -15.05
CA GLU A 4 -38.62 -2.88 -15.40
C GLU A 4 -37.65 -3.11 -14.24
N SER A 5 -36.69 -4.01 -14.44
CA SER A 5 -35.50 -4.09 -13.60
C SER A 5 -34.77 -2.76 -13.75
N GLY A 6 -34.75 -1.95 -12.69
CA GLY A 6 -34.03 -0.69 -12.64
C GLY A 6 -32.61 -0.88 -13.17
N GLY A 7 -32.32 -0.23 -14.31
CA GLY A 7 -31.03 -0.30 -14.96
C GLY A 7 -30.00 0.42 -14.10
N GLY A 8 -29.24 -0.33 -13.32
CA GLY A 8 -28.01 0.17 -12.72
C GLY A 8 -27.07 0.64 -13.83
N MET A 9 -26.34 1.74 -13.59
CA MET A 9 -25.29 2.19 -14.49
C MET A 9 -24.23 1.10 -14.62
N ASP A 10 -23.81 0.79 -15.84
CA ASP A 10 -22.66 -0.10 -16.03
C ASP A 10 -21.35 0.60 -15.63
N SER A 11 -20.24 -0.14 -15.53
CA SER A 11 -18.96 0.42 -15.11
C SER A 11 -18.46 1.55 -16.02
N TYR A 12 -18.84 1.55 -17.31
CA TYR A 12 -18.48 2.60 -18.24
C TYR A 12 -19.26 3.89 -17.95
N ASP A 13 -20.56 3.78 -17.70
CA ASP A 13 -21.41 4.89 -17.30
C ASP A 13 -20.90 5.55 -16.01
N ILE A 14 -20.48 4.75 -15.02
CA ILE A 14 -19.93 5.26 -13.74
C ILE A 14 -18.59 5.96 -13.99
N ALA A 15 -17.71 5.41 -14.83
CA ALA A 15 -16.46 6.08 -15.21
C ALA A 15 -16.72 7.42 -15.91
N GLN A 16 -17.69 7.49 -16.83
CA GLN A 16 -18.11 8.74 -17.47
C GLN A 16 -18.68 9.74 -16.46
N TRP A 17 -19.39 9.27 -15.43
CA TRP A 17 -19.83 10.12 -14.33
C TRP A 17 -18.65 10.71 -13.54
N LEU A 18 -17.60 9.93 -13.26
CA LEU A 18 -16.39 10.44 -12.62
C LEU A 18 -15.70 11.52 -13.47
N LEU A 19 -15.57 11.29 -14.78
CA LEU A 19 -14.98 12.28 -15.69
C LEU A 19 -15.71 13.64 -15.62
N ARG A 20 -17.03 13.63 -15.50
CA ARG A 20 -17.83 14.87 -15.39
C ARG A 20 -17.74 15.54 -14.02
N ASN A 21 -17.70 14.77 -12.93
CA ASN A 21 -17.95 15.28 -11.57
C ASN A 21 -16.71 15.37 -10.68
N ALA A 22 -15.64 14.65 -10.99
CA ALA A 22 -14.44 14.58 -10.16
C ALA A 22 -13.44 15.71 -10.45
N GLY A 23 -12.44 15.85 -9.59
CA GLY A 23 -11.33 16.77 -9.80
C GLY A 23 -10.25 16.20 -10.73
N PRO A 24 -9.20 16.98 -11.02
CA PRO A 24 -8.18 16.64 -12.00
C PRO A 24 -7.51 15.27 -11.75
N SER A 25 -7.23 14.93 -10.48
CA SER A 25 -6.52 13.69 -10.15
C SER A 25 -7.37 12.46 -10.45
N ILE A 26 -8.63 12.46 -10.00
CA ILE A 26 -9.56 11.35 -10.29
C ILE A 26 -9.87 11.29 -11.79
N ARG A 27 -10.03 12.43 -12.48
CA ARG A 27 -10.27 12.44 -13.93
C ARG A 27 -9.14 11.79 -14.71
N PHE A 28 -7.91 12.25 -14.49
CA PHE A 28 -6.73 11.67 -15.12
C PHE A 28 -6.65 10.17 -14.83
N ARG A 29 -6.76 9.77 -13.56
CA ARG A 29 -6.70 8.36 -13.18
C ARG A 29 -7.86 7.52 -13.71
N THR A 30 -9.06 8.08 -13.90
CA THR A 30 -10.18 7.36 -14.52
C THR A 30 -9.86 7.04 -15.98
N LEU A 31 -9.26 7.98 -16.71
CA LEU A 31 -8.84 7.74 -18.10
C LEU A 31 -7.79 6.62 -18.19
N VAL A 32 -6.74 6.70 -17.37
CA VAL A 32 -5.58 5.79 -17.50
C VAL A 32 -5.73 4.47 -16.75
N ASP A 33 -6.36 4.46 -15.56
CA ASP A 33 -6.43 3.28 -14.70
C ASP A 33 -7.74 2.50 -14.84
N ILE A 34 -8.81 3.11 -15.38
CA ILE A 34 -10.14 2.45 -15.49
C ILE A 34 -10.52 2.26 -16.96
N LEU A 35 -10.47 3.33 -17.76
CA LEU A 35 -10.88 3.28 -19.16
C LEU A 35 -9.79 2.80 -20.11
N ASN A 36 -8.53 2.78 -19.65
CA ASN A 36 -7.35 2.51 -20.48
C ASN A 36 -7.36 3.32 -21.78
N GLU A 37 -7.69 4.62 -21.67
CA GLU A 37 -7.71 5.55 -22.79
C GLU A 37 -6.35 5.54 -23.51
N GLN A 38 -6.37 5.64 -24.84
CA GLN A 38 -5.18 5.62 -25.70
C GLN A 38 -4.99 6.93 -26.47
N ASP A 39 -5.99 7.81 -26.52
CA ASP A 39 -5.86 9.13 -27.14
C ASP A 39 -4.88 10.01 -26.34
N VAL A 40 -3.69 10.21 -26.93
CA VAL A 40 -2.60 10.99 -26.34
C VAL A 40 -2.99 12.44 -26.08
N GLY A 41 -3.88 13.02 -26.89
CA GLY A 41 -4.37 14.38 -26.71
C GLY A 41 -5.27 14.49 -25.48
N VAL A 42 -6.22 13.56 -25.32
CA VAL A 42 -7.12 13.49 -24.15
C VAL A 42 -6.33 13.25 -22.87
N ILE A 43 -5.43 12.27 -22.87
CA ILE A 43 -4.59 11.94 -21.71
C ILE A 43 -3.65 13.10 -21.39
N GLY A 44 -3.02 13.70 -22.41
CA GLY A 44 -2.09 14.81 -22.25
C GLY A 44 -2.76 16.05 -21.66
N HIS A 45 -4.00 16.34 -22.05
CA HIS A 45 -4.78 17.42 -21.46
C HIS A 45 -5.09 17.15 -19.98
N ALA A 46 -5.62 15.96 -19.66
CA ALA A 46 -5.94 15.59 -18.28
C ALA A 46 -4.69 15.54 -17.37
N LEU A 47 -3.55 15.08 -17.90
CA LEU A 47 -2.26 15.10 -17.22
C LEU A 47 -1.85 16.54 -16.87
N ASN A 48 -1.96 17.47 -17.82
CA ASN A 48 -1.63 18.87 -17.59
C ASN A 48 -2.53 19.50 -16.52
N GLU A 49 -3.84 19.25 -16.55
CA GLU A 49 -4.77 19.71 -15.51
C GLU A 49 -4.38 19.15 -14.13
N MET A 50 -4.08 17.86 -14.05
CA MET A 50 -3.65 17.21 -12.80
C MET A 50 -2.35 17.81 -12.27
N LEU A 51 -1.34 18.02 -13.12
CA LEU A 51 -0.05 18.62 -12.69
C LEU A 51 -0.19 20.06 -12.22
N GLN A 52 -1.16 20.81 -12.77
CA GLN A 52 -1.48 22.18 -12.35
C GLN A 52 -2.34 22.23 -11.06
N SER A 53 -2.84 21.09 -10.57
CA SER A 53 -3.56 21.04 -9.30
C SER A 53 -2.68 21.52 -8.13
N PRO A 54 -3.18 22.44 -7.28
CA PRO A 54 -2.43 22.91 -6.12
C PRO A 54 -2.00 21.77 -5.18
N ASP A 55 -2.83 20.73 -5.03
CA ASP A 55 -2.52 19.59 -4.18
C ASP A 55 -1.36 18.77 -4.75
N VAL A 56 -1.36 18.51 -6.06
CA VAL A 56 -0.28 17.75 -6.73
C VAL A 56 1.04 18.51 -6.63
N SER A 57 1.02 19.81 -6.96
CA SER A 57 2.22 20.67 -6.86
C SER A 57 2.81 20.67 -5.45
N LYS A 58 1.95 20.86 -4.43
CA LYS A 58 2.37 20.83 -3.03
C LYS A 58 3.00 19.51 -2.61
N TRP A 59 2.43 18.37 -3.03
CA TRP A 59 2.99 17.07 -2.70
C TRP A 59 4.30 16.78 -3.42
N ILE A 60 4.48 17.29 -4.66
CA ILE A 60 5.76 17.22 -5.37
C ILE A 60 6.85 18.00 -4.63
N GLU A 61 6.52 19.15 -4.05
CA GLU A 61 7.46 19.97 -3.26
C GLU A 61 7.93 19.26 -1.98
N HIS A 62 7.06 18.46 -1.35
CA HIS A 62 7.42 17.66 -0.17
C HIS A 62 8.37 16.50 -0.48
N LEU A 63 8.52 16.09 -1.75
CA LEU A 63 9.43 15.02 -2.14
C LEU A 63 10.87 15.53 -2.16
N THR A 64 11.49 15.52 -0.98
CA THR A 64 12.87 15.98 -0.77
C THR A 64 13.78 14.79 -0.42
N PRO A 65 14.97 14.68 -1.05
CA PRO A 65 15.82 13.52 -0.86
C PRO A 65 16.54 13.57 0.49
N GLN A 66 16.02 12.81 1.46
CA GLN A 66 16.62 12.59 2.78
C GLN A 66 16.46 11.10 3.15
N PHE A 67 17.51 10.51 3.72
CA PHE A 67 17.64 9.05 3.87
C PHE A 67 17.83 8.58 5.32
N ASP A 68 17.61 9.46 6.30
CA ASP A 68 17.51 9.03 7.70
C ASP A 68 16.16 8.36 7.98
N PHE A 69 16.07 7.68 9.12
CA PHE A 69 14.87 6.92 9.49
C PHE A 69 13.60 7.78 9.46
N ASN A 70 13.60 8.98 10.05
CA ASN A 70 12.40 9.81 10.17
C ASN A 70 11.98 10.43 8.83
N SER A 71 12.94 10.66 7.96
CA SER A 71 12.68 11.18 6.61
C SER A 71 12.17 10.11 5.65
N ILE A 72 12.48 8.84 5.89
CA ILE A 72 11.90 7.73 5.11
C ILE A 72 10.57 7.28 5.71
N HIS A 73 10.55 7.10 7.03
CA HIS A 73 9.51 6.44 7.79
C HIS A 73 9.14 7.21 9.06
N SER A 74 8.06 7.98 9.00
CA SER A 74 7.49 8.66 10.17
C SER A 74 6.09 9.19 9.87
N SER A 75 5.41 9.73 10.88
CA SER A 75 4.12 10.39 10.71
C SER A 75 4.21 11.79 10.06
N ARG A 76 5.41 12.30 9.76
CA ARG A 76 5.57 13.65 9.17
C ARG A 76 5.04 13.69 7.73
N ILE A 77 4.53 14.84 7.31
CA ILE A 77 3.98 15.01 5.96
C ILE A 77 5.01 14.83 4.85
N ASP A 78 6.26 15.18 5.12
CA ASP A 78 7.39 15.13 4.20
C ASP A 78 8.18 13.82 4.27
N ALA A 79 7.75 12.85 5.08
CA ALA A 79 8.36 11.53 5.08
C ALA A 79 8.10 10.83 3.74
N PHE A 80 9.13 10.21 3.17
CA PHE A 80 9.10 9.59 1.84
C PHE A 80 7.90 8.68 1.62
N GLU A 81 7.57 7.79 2.58
CA GLU A 81 6.44 6.87 2.42
C GLU A 81 5.09 7.59 2.29
N ASN A 82 4.95 8.73 2.98
CA ASN A 82 3.72 9.51 2.97
C ASN A 82 3.60 10.30 1.66
N VAL A 83 4.72 10.90 1.24
CA VAL A 83 4.78 11.68 0.00
C VAL A 83 4.61 10.79 -1.22
N MET A 84 5.37 9.69 -1.32
CA MET A 84 5.27 8.77 -2.45
C MET A 84 3.92 8.09 -2.53
N GLY A 85 3.39 7.58 -1.42
CA GLY A 85 2.06 6.97 -1.39
C GLY A 85 0.99 7.94 -1.89
N LYS A 86 1.07 9.20 -1.45
CA LYS A 86 0.15 10.23 -1.90
C LYS A 86 0.34 10.62 -3.36
N LEU A 87 1.56 10.82 -3.84
CA LEU A 87 1.81 11.20 -5.24
C LEU A 87 1.31 10.13 -6.21
N VAL A 88 1.50 8.85 -5.88
CA VAL A 88 0.94 7.75 -6.68
C VAL A 88 -0.59 7.73 -6.60
N GLN A 89 -1.17 7.94 -5.41
CA GLN A 89 -2.63 8.08 -5.25
C GLN A 89 -3.19 9.21 -6.13
N LEU A 90 -2.49 10.34 -6.24
CA LEU A 90 -2.90 11.47 -7.08
C LEU A 90 -2.71 11.20 -8.59
N GLY A 91 -1.95 10.18 -8.97
CA GLY A 91 -1.80 9.72 -10.35
C GLY A 91 -0.38 9.76 -10.90
N LEU A 92 0.59 10.29 -10.14
CA LEU A 92 1.99 10.30 -10.57
C LEU A 92 2.57 8.89 -10.62
N ARG A 93 3.34 8.62 -11.66
CA ARG A 93 3.95 7.33 -11.94
C ARG A 93 5.21 7.53 -12.78
N ALA A 94 6.03 6.49 -12.87
CA ALA A 94 7.23 6.45 -13.69
C ALA A 94 6.93 6.89 -15.14
N GLY A 95 7.83 7.68 -15.71
CA GLY A 95 7.70 8.27 -17.04
C GLY A 95 7.08 9.67 -17.05
N LEU A 96 6.64 10.21 -15.91
CA LEU A 96 6.04 11.54 -15.80
C LEU A 96 7.02 12.56 -15.20
N GLN A 97 7.18 13.71 -15.84
CA GLN A 97 7.90 14.85 -15.26
C GLN A 97 6.93 15.76 -14.48
N PRO A 98 7.38 16.41 -13.38
CA PRO A 98 8.73 16.40 -12.81
C PRO A 98 9.02 15.20 -11.86
N PHE A 99 8.11 14.24 -11.76
CA PHE A 99 8.16 13.14 -10.79
C PHE A 99 9.39 12.24 -10.97
N ASP A 100 9.76 11.89 -12.20
CA ASP A 100 10.95 11.10 -12.50
C ASP A 100 12.23 11.76 -12.01
N SER A 101 12.35 13.08 -12.19
CA SER A 101 13.49 13.86 -11.71
C SER A 101 13.54 13.87 -10.18
N LYS A 102 12.39 14.01 -9.51
CA LYS A 102 12.29 14.03 -8.04
C LYS A 102 12.55 12.67 -7.39
N THR A 103 12.24 11.58 -8.08
CA THR A 103 12.45 10.20 -7.57
C THR A 103 13.85 9.66 -7.87
N LEU A 104 14.60 10.28 -8.79
CA LEU A 104 15.95 9.84 -9.18
C LEU A 104 16.90 9.64 -7.98
N PRO A 105 17.02 10.57 -7.00
CA PRO A 105 17.91 10.37 -5.86
C PRO A 105 17.59 9.12 -5.04
N PHE A 106 16.31 8.76 -4.89
CA PHE A 106 15.90 7.56 -4.15
C PHE A 106 16.24 6.27 -4.91
N ARG A 107 16.12 6.29 -6.24
CA ARG A 107 16.54 5.18 -7.11
C ARG A 107 18.04 4.96 -7.05
N VAL A 108 18.83 6.04 -7.11
CA VAL A 108 20.29 6.00 -6.96
C VAL A 108 20.67 5.47 -5.58
N TRP A 109 20.08 6.03 -4.51
CA TRP A 109 20.34 5.58 -3.15
C TRP A 109 20.05 4.10 -2.94
N LEU A 110 18.93 3.59 -3.48
CA LEU A 110 18.59 2.18 -3.39
C LEU A 110 19.63 1.31 -4.11
N SER A 111 20.08 1.73 -5.29
CA SER A 111 21.12 1.04 -6.06
C SER A 111 22.44 0.96 -5.29
N GLU A 112 22.87 2.06 -4.66
CA GLU A 112 24.12 2.12 -3.90
C GLU A 112 24.06 1.31 -2.60
N ASN A 113 22.86 1.12 -2.04
CA ASN A 113 22.66 0.45 -0.76
C ASN A 113 22.17 -0.99 -0.89
N LEU A 114 21.96 -1.51 -2.11
CA LEU A 114 21.39 -2.85 -2.32
C LEU A 114 22.27 -3.97 -1.74
N GLU A 115 23.59 -3.89 -1.99
CA GLU A 115 24.58 -4.86 -1.51
C GLU A 115 25.21 -4.48 -0.17
N ALA A 116 25.01 -3.24 0.29
CA ALA A 116 25.64 -2.76 1.51
C ALA A 116 25.15 -3.57 2.73
N ALA A 117 26.07 -3.98 3.60
CA ALA A 117 25.72 -4.58 4.87
C ALA A 117 24.87 -3.60 5.71
N PRO A 118 23.91 -4.09 6.52
CA PRO A 118 23.06 -3.22 7.32
C PRO A 118 23.81 -2.72 8.56
N GLU A 119 24.55 -1.62 8.42
CA GLU A 119 25.34 -1.01 9.50
C GLU A 119 24.48 -0.36 10.59
N LYS A 120 23.29 0.11 10.23
CA LYS A 120 22.36 0.80 11.12
C LYS A 120 21.12 -0.06 11.40
N PRO A 121 20.52 0.04 12.60
CA PRO A 121 19.21 -0.51 12.88
C PRO A 121 18.19 -0.17 11.79
N HIS A 122 17.35 -1.15 11.42
CA HIS A 122 16.29 -1.01 10.41
C HIS A 122 16.76 -0.71 8.98
N ALA A 123 18.04 -0.89 8.63
CA ALA A 123 18.53 -0.59 7.28
C ALA A 123 17.75 -1.35 6.19
N ILE A 124 17.48 -2.65 6.40
CA ILE A 124 16.69 -3.46 5.46
C ILE A 124 15.22 -3.00 5.38
N PHE A 125 14.64 -2.58 6.52
CA PHE A 125 13.29 -2.04 6.55
C PHE A 125 13.18 -0.73 5.74
N LEU A 126 14.13 0.19 5.91
CA LEU A 126 14.15 1.46 5.16
C LEU A 126 14.33 1.23 3.64
N ARG A 127 15.21 0.30 3.24
CA ARG A 127 15.33 -0.13 1.83
C ARG A 127 14.02 -0.69 1.30
N THR A 128 13.31 -1.47 2.13
CA THR A 128 12.01 -2.07 1.76
C THR A 128 10.93 -1.02 1.55
N ILE A 129 10.86 0.01 2.40
CA ILE A 129 9.94 1.14 2.19
C ILE A 129 10.25 1.83 0.86
N ILE A 130 11.52 2.18 0.62
CA ILE A 130 11.91 2.84 -0.62
C ILE A 130 11.57 2.00 -1.85
N ALA A 131 12.00 0.74 -1.87
CA ALA A 131 11.74 -0.17 -2.98
C ALA A 131 10.24 -0.42 -3.19
N SER A 132 9.45 -0.58 -2.12
CA SER A 132 8.00 -0.79 -2.20
C SER A 132 7.27 0.39 -2.84
N PHE A 133 7.57 1.62 -2.42
CA PHE A 133 6.93 2.80 -3.00
C PHE A 133 7.46 3.15 -4.39
N LEU A 134 8.71 2.84 -4.71
CA LEU A 134 9.22 2.91 -6.08
C LEU A 134 8.50 1.89 -6.98
N ALA A 135 8.32 0.65 -6.52
CA ALA A 135 7.53 -0.35 -7.24
C ALA A 135 6.09 0.11 -7.45
N TYR A 136 5.44 0.62 -6.40
CA TYR A 136 4.08 1.18 -6.46
C TYR A 136 3.96 2.35 -7.45
N ALA A 137 5.02 3.14 -7.59
CA ALA A 137 5.11 4.24 -8.55
C ALA A 137 5.43 3.79 -9.99
N GLY A 138 5.58 2.49 -10.26
CA GLY A 138 5.86 1.95 -11.60
C GLY A 138 7.34 1.70 -11.90
N TYR A 139 8.23 1.81 -10.92
CA TYR A 139 9.66 1.47 -11.07
C TYR A 139 9.97 0.00 -10.72
N GLY A 140 8.96 -0.86 -10.62
CA GLY A 140 9.10 -2.25 -10.16
C GLY A 140 10.07 -3.10 -10.99
N SER A 141 10.19 -2.81 -12.29
CA SER A 141 11.11 -3.49 -13.22
C SER A 141 12.52 -2.91 -13.25
N THR A 142 12.78 -1.81 -12.53
CA THR A 142 14.16 -1.31 -12.41
C THR A 142 14.98 -2.27 -11.56
N GLN A 143 16.19 -2.59 -12.00
CA GLN A 143 17.01 -3.64 -11.39
C GLN A 143 17.13 -3.53 -9.85
N PRO A 144 17.44 -2.35 -9.26
CA PRO A 144 17.56 -2.26 -7.80
C PRO A 144 16.26 -2.52 -7.03
N VAL A 145 15.12 -2.10 -7.59
CA VAL A 145 13.80 -2.32 -6.99
C VAL A 145 13.42 -3.79 -7.09
N TYR A 146 13.54 -4.37 -8.29
CA TYR A 146 13.25 -5.77 -8.54
C TYR A 146 14.09 -6.70 -7.65
N GLU A 147 15.41 -6.51 -7.62
CA GLU A 147 16.32 -7.34 -6.83
C GLU A 147 16.05 -7.24 -5.33
N HIS A 148 15.78 -6.03 -4.80
CA HIS A 148 15.42 -5.88 -3.39
C HIS A 148 14.10 -6.59 -3.07
N MET A 149 13.08 -6.45 -3.92
CA MET A 149 11.79 -7.14 -3.74
C MET A 149 11.92 -8.66 -3.82
N ILE A 150 12.77 -9.20 -4.70
CA ILE A 150 13.05 -10.64 -4.75
C ILE A 150 13.77 -11.11 -3.48
N ARG A 151 14.78 -10.39 -2.98
CA ARG A 151 15.46 -10.75 -1.71
C ARG A 151 14.48 -10.80 -0.54
N ARG A 152 13.53 -9.86 -0.51
CA ARG A 152 12.44 -9.86 0.46
C ARG A 152 11.53 -11.07 0.25
N LEU A 153 11.10 -11.35 -1.00
CA LEU A 153 10.33 -12.55 -1.37
C LEU A 153 10.90 -13.84 -0.79
N GLU A 154 12.19 -14.07 -1.03
CA GLU A 154 12.88 -15.25 -0.50
C GLU A 154 12.91 -15.26 1.03
N SER A 155 13.21 -14.12 1.65
CA SER A 155 13.37 -14.03 3.12
C SER A 155 12.11 -14.46 3.86
N PHE A 156 10.92 -14.02 3.46
CA PHE A 156 9.69 -14.42 4.15
C PHE A 156 9.10 -15.73 3.65
N TYR A 157 9.45 -16.18 2.43
CA TYR A 157 9.10 -17.53 1.99
C TYR A 157 9.75 -18.61 2.87
N GLU A 158 10.95 -18.36 3.41
CA GLU A 158 11.62 -19.28 4.33
C GLU A 158 10.77 -19.60 5.58
N PHE A 159 10.03 -18.63 6.10
CA PHE A 159 9.08 -18.86 7.19
C PHE A 159 7.74 -19.39 6.66
N ALA A 160 7.21 -18.84 5.56
CA ALA A 160 5.89 -19.17 5.05
C ALA A 160 5.75 -20.59 4.48
N LYS A 161 6.84 -21.23 4.04
CA LYS A 161 6.80 -22.60 3.51
C LYS A 161 6.50 -23.67 4.57
N ASP A 162 6.82 -23.39 5.83
CA ASP A 162 6.55 -24.26 6.98
C ASP A 162 6.38 -23.38 8.25
N PRO A 163 5.24 -22.69 8.39
CA PRO A 163 5.08 -21.71 9.45
C PRO A 163 4.99 -22.38 10.82
N ASN A 164 5.78 -21.89 11.76
CA ASN A 164 5.65 -22.25 13.16
C ASN A 164 5.61 -20.98 14.00
N PHE A 165 4.43 -20.66 14.52
CA PHE A 165 4.21 -19.45 15.30
C PHE A 165 4.82 -19.52 16.71
N SER A 166 5.02 -20.73 17.25
CA SER A 166 5.59 -20.90 18.60
C SER A 166 7.07 -20.53 18.68
N ARG A 167 7.78 -20.41 17.54
CA ARG A 167 9.19 -19.99 17.46
C ARG A 167 9.37 -18.50 17.17
N ILE A 168 8.29 -17.72 17.06
CA ILE A 168 8.39 -16.28 16.78
C ILE A 168 8.97 -15.54 17.97
N PHE A 169 8.59 -15.94 19.18
CA PHE A 169 9.03 -15.31 20.42
C PHE A 169 9.92 -16.25 21.23
N VAL A 170 10.88 -15.65 21.94
CA VAL A 170 11.80 -16.35 22.84
C VAL A 170 11.70 -15.76 24.24
N ASP A 171 12.14 -16.51 25.24
CA ASP A 171 12.16 -16.02 26.62
C ASP A 171 13.15 -14.84 26.73
N LYS A 172 12.66 -13.73 27.28
CA LYS A 172 13.46 -12.52 27.52
C LYS A 172 14.57 -12.76 28.54
N THR A 173 14.43 -13.74 29.44
CA THR A 173 15.42 -14.00 30.50
C THR A 173 16.77 -14.44 29.95
N ASP A 174 16.77 -15.04 28.76
CA ASP A 174 17.99 -15.54 28.11
C ASP A 174 18.81 -14.41 27.46
N TYR A 175 18.28 -13.18 27.45
CA TYR A 175 18.85 -12.05 26.72
C TYR A 175 19.20 -10.88 27.63
N LYS A 176 20.50 -10.50 27.63
CA LYS A 176 20.98 -9.34 28.36
C LYS A 176 20.50 -8.02 27.74
N GLY A 177 20.15 -7.05 28.59
CA GLY A 177 19.86 -5.67 28.20
C GLY A 177 18.45 -5.44 27.64
N VAL A 178 17.55 -6.42 27.70
CA VAL A 178 16.14 -6.22 27.34
C VAL A 178 15.54 -5.15 28.25
N PRO A 179 14.80 -4.15 27.72
CA PRO A 179 14.19 -3.12 28.55
C PRO A 179 13.22 -3.73 29.58
N LYS A 180 13.46 -3.48 30.87
CA LYS A 180 12.74 -4.11 31.99
C LYS A 180 11.22 -3.89 31.97
N ASN A 181 10.77 -2.77 31.42
CA ASN A 181 9.35 -2.38 31.40
C ASN A 181 8.73 -2.55 30.00
N SER A 182 9.35 -3.31 29.09
CA SER A 182 8.76 -3.52 27.77
C SER A 182 7.69 -4.60 27.80
N GLU A 183 6.47 -4.20 27.46
CA GLU A 183 5.33 -5.09 27.24
C GLU A 183 5.48 -5.94 25.95
N CYS A 184 6.35 -5.53 25.02
CA CYS A 184 6.57 -6.23 23.76
C CYS A 184 7.36 -7.53 23.96
N GLU A 185 6.91 -8.64 23.39
CA GLU A 185 7.67 -9.91 23.36
C GLU A 185 8.99 -9.78 22.60
N LEU A 186 9.97 -10.63 22.90
CA LEU A 186 11.25 -10.62 22.19
C LEU A 186 11.16 -11.56 20.98
N VAL A 187 11.31 -11.01 19.78
CA VAL A 187 11.34 -11.78 18.53
C VAL A 187 12.61 -12.61 18.49
N ASN A 188 12.48 -13.88 18.07
CA ASN A 188 13.60 -14.79 17.90
C ASN A 188 14.61 -14.23 16.87
N PRO A 189 15.90 -14.03 17.23
CA PRO A 189 16.94 -13.58 16.31
C PRO A 189 17.13 -14.42 15.04
N GLU A 190 16.77 -15.71 15.07
CA GLU A 190 16.80 -16.57 13.90
C GLU A 190 15.85 -16.10 12.78
N LEU A 191 14.83 -15.31 13.13
CA LEU A 191 13.88 -14.76 12.17
C LEU A 191 14.33 -13.46 11.52
N TYR A 192 15.49 -12.89 11.89
CA TYR A 192 16.00 -11.67 11.26
C TYR A 192 17.53 -11.66 11.09
N PRO A 193 18.13 -12.72 10.50
CA PRO A 193 19.58 -12.74 10.25
C PRO A 193 19.96 -11.52 9.40
N ASP A 194 20.96 -10.76 9.84
CA ASP A 194 21.37 -9.50 9.21
C ASP A 194 20.21 -8.53 8.94
N GLN A 195 19.29 -8.41 9.91
CA GLN A 195 18.07 -7.60 9.83
C GLN A 195 17.09 -8.01 8.71
N ARG A 196 17.31 -9.16 8.05
CA ARG A 196 16.41 -9.71 7.02
C ARG A 196 15.24 -10.42 7.68
N PHE A 197 14.31 -9.63 8.19
CA PHE A 197 13.17 -10.15 8.92
C PHE A 197 12.28 -11.04 8.04
N MET A 198 11.98 -12.25 8.51
CA MET A 198 11.28 -13.30 7.75
C MET A 198 9.74 -13.20 7.84
N LEU A 199 9.19 -12.26 8.60
CA LEU A 199 7.76 -11.96 8.58
C LEU A 199 7.52 -10.72 7.70
N PRO A 200 6.44 -10.70 6.89
CA PRO A 200 6.22 -9.63 5.93
C PRO A 200 5.77 -8.35 6.63
N TRP A 201 6.32 -7.21 6.22
CA TRP A 201 5.71 -5.92 6.50
C TRP A 201 4.60 -5.61 5.50
N ILE A 202 3.67 -4.73 5.85
CA ILE A 202 2.65 -4.27 4.88
C ILE A 202 3.27 -3.68 3.60
N HIS A 203 4.46 -3.06 3.73
CA HIS A 203 5.23 -2.53 2.61
C HIS A 203 5.74 -3.63 1.67
N ASP A 204 6.15 -4.80 2.19
CA ASP A 204 6.60 -5.93 1.37
C ASP A 204 5.47 -6.37 0.42
N ILE A 205 4.28 -6.61 0.97
CA ILE A 205 3.12 -7.10 0.19
C ILE A 205 2.72 -6.08 -0.88
N ARG A 206 2.63 -4.79 -0.52
CA ARG A 206 2.32 -3.72 -1.47
C ARG A 206 3.37 -3.60 -2.58
N GLY A 207 4.65 -3.71 -2.22
CA GLY A 207 5.75 -3.56 -3.16
C GLY A 207 5.71 -4.66 -4.21
N ILE A 208 5.55 -5.91 -3.76
CA ILE A 208 5.51 -7.05 -4.67
C ILE A 208 4.24 -7.08 -5.52
N ALA A 209 3.08 -6.74 -4.93
CA ALA A 209 1.84 -6.57 -5.69
C ALA A 209 1.98 -5.53 -6.82
N SER A 210 2.97 -4.64 -6.73
CA SER A 210 3.24 -3.59 -7.73
C SER A 210 4.37 -3.95 -8.71
N SER A 211 5.04 -5.09 -8.54
CA SER A 211 6.14 -5.54 -9.39
C SER A 211 5.67 -6.59 -10.39
N LYS A 212 5.30 -6.15 -11.60
CA LYS A 212 4.76 -7.03 -12.66
C LYS A 212 5.64 -8.24 -12.95
N ASP A 213 6.96 -8.06 -13.06
CA ASP A 213 7.88 -9.17 -13.38
C ASP A 213 7.93 -10.24 -12.27
N ILE A 214 7.74 -9.84 -11.01
CA ILE A 214 7.60 -10.79 -9.89
C ILE A 214 6.24 -11.47 -9.97
N MET A 215 5.19 -10.68 -10.14
CA MET A 215 3.82 -11.17 -10.22
C MET A 215 3.58 -12.06 -11.44
N ASP A 216 4.34 -11.97 -12.53
CA ASP A 216 4.17 -12.77 -13.76
C ASP A 216 5.05 -14.03 -13.79
N ASN A 217 6.06 -14.12 -12.92
CA ASN A 217 6.91 -15.29 -12.80
C ASN A 217 6.22 -16.41 -12.00
N LYS A 218 6.12 -17.62 -12.57
CA LYS A 218 5.43 -18.77 -11.95
C LYS A 218 6.05 -19.21 -10.60
N ASP A 219 7.38 -19.24 -10.50
CA ASP A 219 8.07 -19.68 -9.29
C ASP A 219 7.88 -18.65 -8.17
N HIS A 220 7.94 -17.36 -8.50
CA HIS A 220 7.66 -16.28 -7.55
C HIS A 220 6.19 -16.28 -7.12
N ARG A 221 5.25 -16.50 -8.04
CA ARG A 221 3.81 -16.64 -7.73
C ARG A 221 3.55 -17.73 -6.70
N TYR A 222 4.18 -18.90 -6.86
CA TYR A 222 4.03 -20.00 -5.89
C TYR A 222 4.47 -19.59 -4.48
N LYS A 223 5.62 -18.92 -4.36
CA LYS A 223 6.10 -18.40 -3.07
C LYS A 223 5.09 -17.40 -2.51
N LEU A 224 4.67 -16.43 -3.33
CA LEU A 224 3.70 -15.41 -2.94
C LEU A 224 2.39 -15.99 -2.44
N ASP A 225 1.84 -17.00 -3.11
CA ASP A 225 0.61 -17.65 -2.66
C ASP A 225 0.79 -18.23 -1.25
N LYS A 226 1.93 -18.86 -0.94
CA LYS A 226 2.23 -19.36 0.43
C LYS A 226 2.26 -18.25 1.47
N ILE A 227 2.81 -17.09 1.11
CA ILE A 227 2.92 -15.93 2.01
C ILE A 227 1.56 -15.29 2.24
N ILE A 228 0.76 -15.14 1.18
CA ILE A 228 -0.59 -14.59 1.30
C ILE A 228 -1.48 -15.55 2.09
N GLU A 229 -1.37 -16.86 1.86
CA GLU A 229 -2.02 -17.89 2.68
C GLU A 229 -1.65 -17.74 4.16
N LEU A 230 -0.36 -17.59 4.47
CA LEU A 230 0.11 -17.32 5.84
C LEU A 230 -0.53 -16.07 6.43
N VAL A 231 -0.50 -14.94 5.72
CA VAL A 231 -1.06 -13.66 6.18
C VAL A 231 -2.56 -13.78 6.45
N LEU A 232 -3.29 -14.61 5.71
CA LEU A 232 -4.73 -14.83 5.90
C LEU A 232 -5.08 -15.71 7.11
N THR A 233 -4.11 -16.36 7.74
CA THR A 233 -4.35 -17.24 8.91
C THR A 233 -4.74 -16.46 10.16
N LYS A 234 -5.49 -17.11 11.06
CA LYS A 234 -5.90 -16.49 12.33
C LYS A 234 -4.69 -16.26 13.23
N GLU A 235 -3.74 -17.19 13.19
CA GLU A 235 -2.49 -17.17 13.94
C GLU A 235 -1.65 -15.94 13.57
N PHE A 236 -1.49 -15.66 12.27
CA PHE A 236 -0.80 -14.46 11.81
C PHE A 236 -1.53 -13.19 12.20
N GLN A 237 -2.85 -13.15 12.01
CA GLN A 237 -3.66 -11.98 12.36
C GLN A 237 -3.80 -11.77 13.87
N GLY A 238 -3.42 -12.76 14.69
CA GLY A 238 -3.33 -12.68 16.14
C GLY A 238 -1.98 -12.19 16.67
N LEU A 239 -0.99 -11.97 15.80
CA LEU A 239 0.29 -11.40 16.21
C LEU A 239 0.14 -9.96 16.74
N PRO A 240 1.06 -9.47 17.58
CA PRO A 240 1.09 -8.06 17.92
C PRO A 240 1.34 -7.21 16.66
N TRP A 241 0.66 -6.07 16.56
CA TRP A 241 0.85 -5.11 15.45
C TRP A 241 2.33 -4.73 15.25
N SER A 242 3.06 -4.65 16.37
CA SER A 242 4.47 -4.29 16.39
C SER A 242 5.42 -5.48 16.40
N TYR A 243 4.97 -6.67 15.98
CA TYR A 243 5.63 -7.99 16.07
C TYR A 243 6.25 -8.28 17.45
N GLY A 244 7.30 -7.57 17.82
CA GLY A 244 7.87 -7.50 19.16
C GLY A 244 9.10 -6.60 19.17
N LEU A 245 10.04 -6.89 20.07
CA LEU A 245 11.38 -6.34 20.07
C LEU A 245 12.31 -7.19 19.21
N ALA A 246 13.17 -6.57 18.43
CA ALA A 246 14.34 -7.20 17.82
C ALA A 246 15.62 -6.60 18.38
N LYS A 247 16.63 -7.45 18.52
CA LYS A 247 17.97 -7.06 18.97
C LYS A 247 18.87 -6.75 17.78
N TYR A 248 19.30 -5.50 17.65
CA TYR A 248 20.30 -5.08 16.67
C TYR A 248 21.57 -4.61 17.41
N GLY A 249 22.63 -5.43 17.32
CA GLY A 249 23.85 -5.22 18.10
C GLY A 249 23.58 -5.29 19.60
N SER A 250 23.85 -4.19 20.31
CA SER A 250 23.66 -4.08 21.77
C SER A 250 22.31 -3.49 22.19
N ARG A 251 21.45 -3.12 21.24
CA ARG A 251 20.18 -2.41 21.51
C ARG A 251 18.97 -3.18 21.00
N TYR A 252 17.81 -2.87 21.59
CA TYR A 252 16.52 -3.44 21.22
C TYR A 252 15.65 -2.38 20.55
N TYR A 253 14.93 -2.79 19.51
CA TYR A 253 14.08 -1.95 18.69
C TYR A 253 12.73 -2.62 18.45
N VAL A 254 11.66 -1.85 18.39
CA VAL A 254 10.33 -2.36 18.08
C VAL A 254 10.21 -2.65 16.58
N LEU A 255 9.67 -3.80 16.21
CA LEU A 255 9.44 -4.19 14.81
C LEU A 255 7.99 -3.93 14.38
N GLY A 256 7.66 -2.68 14.03
CA GLY A 256 6.34 -2.29 13.56
C GLY A 256 5.84 -2.97 12.27
N TRP A 257 4.59 -2.66 11.92
CA TRP A 257 4.03 -2.81 10.56
C TRP A 257 3.79 -4.24 10.08
N ALA A 258 3.37 -5.10 11.00
CA ALA A 258 2.83 -6.40 10.62
C ALA A 258 1.71 -6.26 9.57
N ALA A 259 1.67 -7.19 8.62
CA ALA A 259 0.71 -7.20 7.52
C ALA A 259 -0.69 -7.64 8.00
N HIS A 260 -1.22 -6.99 9.03
CA HIS A 260 -2.58 -7.21 9.48
C HIS A 260 -3.56 -6.75 8.41
N LEU A 261 -4.68 -7.46 8.35
CA LEU A 261 -5.76 -7.19 7.42
C LEU A 261 -6.83 -6.39 8.16
N PRO A 262 -7.08 -5.13 7.78
CA PRO A 262 -8.14 -4.34 8.38
C PRO A 262 -9.47 -5.07 8.22
N GLY A 263 -10.24 -5.12 9.30
CA GLY A 263 -11.52 -5.78 9.32
C GLY A 263 -11.50 -7.32 9.32
N TYR A 264 -10.37 -7.94 9.66
CA TYR A 264 -10.27 -9.40 9.74
C TYR A 264 -11.32 -10.01 10.68
N SER A 265 -11.40 -9.52 11.92
CA SER A 265 -12.32 -9.98 12.95
C SER A 265 -13.68 -9.27 12.94
N GLU A 266 -13.72 -7.98 12.61
CA GLU A 266 -14.91 -7.12 12.72
C GLU A 266 -15.01 -6.14 11.56
N GLU A 267 -16.16 -5.50 11.36
CA GLU A 267 -16.31 -4.49 10.31
C GLU A 267 -15.50 -3.22 10.63
N PRO A 268 -14.57 -2.81 9.76
CA PRO A 268 -13.70 -1.68 10.05
C PRO A 268 -14.46 -0.36 9.89
N LYS A 269 -14.14 0.60 10.77
CA LYS A 269 -14.69 1.97 10.75
C LYS A 269 -13.57 3.00 10.84
N GLY A 270 -13.85 4.24 10.42
CA GLY A 270 -12.90 5.34 10.55
C GLY A 270 -11.58 5.06 9.83
N ARG A 271 -10.46 5.16 10.55
CA ARG A 271 -9.12 4.92 9.99
C ARG A 271 -8.97 3.52 9.40
N GLN A 272 -9.44 2.49 10.10
CA GLN A 272 -9.31 1.11 9.64
C GLN A 272 -10.09 0.86 8.35
N PHE A 273 -11.18 1.60 8.10
CA PHE A 273 -11.91 1.52 6.84
C PHE A 273 -11.07 2.03 5.67
N ALA A 274 -10.42 3.19 5.82
CA ALA A 274 -9.52 3.69 4.78
C ALA A 274 -8.30 2.78 4.57
N GLU A 275 -7.77 2.21 5.65
CA GLU A 275 -6.72 1.20 5.57
C GLU A 275 -7.19 -0.06 4.82
N LEU A 276 -8.45 -0.48 5.02
CA LEU A 276 -9.07 -1.57 4.27
C LEU A 276 -9.09 -1.26 2.77
N LEU A 277 -9.53 -0.06 2.36
CA LEU A 277 -9.57 0.34 0.95
C LEU A 277 -8.19 0.21 0.29
N LEU A 278 -7.17 0.82 0.92
CA LEU A 278 -5.79 0.77 0.43
C LEU A 278 -5.22 -0.65 0.41
N THR A 279 -5.69 -1.53 1.30
CA THR A 279 -5.27 -2.93 1.39
C THR A 279 -5.93 -3.77 0.29
N LEU A 280 -7.23 -3.60 0.07
CA LEU A 280 -7.96 -4.31 -0.99
C LEU A 280 -7.42 -4.01 -2.38
N GLU A 281 -7.02 -2.76 -2.65
CA GLU A 281 -6.45 -2.37 -3.95
C GLU A 281 -5.25 -3.22 -4.37
N PHE A 282 -4.31 -3.51 -3.46
CA PHE A 282 -3.17 -4.38 -3.80
C PHE A 282 -3.44 -5.86 -3.51
N MET A 283 -4.29 -6.18 -2.52
CA MET A 283 -4.62 -7.57 -2.21
C MET A 283 -5.46 -8.25 -3.30
N ALA A 284 -6.24 -7.47 -4.06
CA ALA A 284 -7.03 -7.97 -5.19
C ALA A 284 -6.20 -8.68 -6.27
N LYS A 285 -4.89 -8.37 -6.36
CA LYS A 285 -3.96 -8.98 -7.32
C LYS A 285 -3.58 -10.42 -6.96
N PHE A 286 -3.83 -10.85 -5.72
CA PHE A 286 -3.49 -12.21 -5.28
C PHE A 286 -4.70 -13.13 -5.36
N PRO A 287 -4.66 -14.23 -6.15
CA PRO A 287 -5.75 -15.20 -6.20
C PRO A 287 -6.12 -15.79 -4.84
N ALA A 288 -5.14 -16.08 -3.98
CA ALA A 288 -5.37 -16.59 -2.63
C ALA A 288 -6.17 -15.60 -1.77
N ALA A 289 -5.87 -14.29 -1.88
CA ALA A 289 -6.63 -13.25 -1.19
C ALA A 289 -8.07 -13.17 -1.70
N ARG A 290 -8.28 -13.12 -3.03
CA ARG A 290 -9.63 -13.04 -3.62
C ARG A 290 -10.54 -14.21 -3.22
N LYS A 291 -9.98 -15.41 -3.07
CA LYS A 291 -10.71 -16.62 -2.62
C LYS A 291 -10.98 -16.65 -1.11
N SER A 292 -10.38 -15.75 -0.34
CA SER A 292 -10.50 -15.75 1.11
C SER A 292 -11.86 -15.24 1.60
N LYS A 293 -12.24 -15.68 2.81
CA LYS A 293 -13.41 -15.16 3.52
C LYS A 293 -13.28 -13.68 3.88
N TRP A 294 -12.05 -13.23 4.17
CA TRP A 294 -11.79 -11.83 4.48
C TRP A 294 -12.09 -10.94 3.27
N PHE A 295 -11.54 -11.26 2.09
CA PHE A 295 -11.73 -10.44 0.89
C PHE A 295 -13.19 -10.39 0.44
N SER A 296 -13.88 -11.53 0.42
CA SER A 296 -15.31 -11.60 0.05
C SER A 296 -16.22 -10.85 1.04
N ARG A 297 -15.95 -10.94 2.35
CA ARG A 297 -16.68 -10.13 3.35
C ARG A 297 -16.41 -8.64 3.19
N SER A 298 -15.15 -8.27 3.00
CA SER A 298 -14.75 -6.87 2.89
C SER A 298 -15.33 -6.21 1.65
N THR A 299 -15.26 -6.87 0.49
CA THR A 299 -15.89 -6.37 -0.74
C THR A 299 -17.40 -6.24 -0.58
N LYS A 300 -18.09 -7.26 -0.06
CA LYS A 300 -19.53 -7.18 0.25
C LYS A 300 -19.88 -6.04 1.21
N TYR A 301 -19.03 -5.76 2.20
CA TYR A 301 -19.22 -4.64 3.10
C TYR A 301 -19.09 -3.30 2.36
N LEU A 302 -18.14 -3.15 1.42
CA LEU A 302 -18.05 -1.94 0.60
C LEU A 302 -19.27 -1.73 -0.30
N GLU A 303 -19.88 -2.80 -0.82
CA GLU A 303 -21.13 -2.72 -1.61
C GLU A 303 -22.32 -2.14 -0.81
N THR A 304 -22.26 -2.17 0.53
CA THR A 304 -23.32 -1.55 1.36
C THR A 304 -23.36 -0.02 1.28
N PHE A 305 -22.35 0.60 0.66
CA PHE A 305 -22.27 2.05 0.44
C PHE A 305 -22.65 2.46 -0.98
N GLU A 306 -23.14 1.53 -1.81
CA GLU A 306 -23.71 1.84 -3.12
C GLU A 306 -24.96 2.73 -2.95
N THR A 307 -25.10 3.73 -3.82
CA THR A 307 -26.25 4.62 -3.86
C THR A 307 -27.27 4.14 -4.88
N ASP A 308 -28.48 4.68 -4.86
CA ASP A 308 -29.52 4.37 -5.86
C ASP A 308 -29.11 4.64 -7.32
N ARG A 309 -27.98 5.35 -7.56
CA ARG A 309 -27.43 5.63 -8.89
C ARG A 309 -26.31 4.68 -9.32
N GLY A 310 -25.92 3.72 -8.48
CA GLY A 310 -24.78 2.82 -8.71
C GLY A 310 -23.40 3.42 -8.42
N THR A 311 -23.32 4.66 -7.96
CA THR A 311 -22.10 5.25 -7.39
C THR A 311 -21.94 4.84 -5.92
N TYR A 312 -20.82 5.17 -5.30
CA TYR A 312 -20.56 4.85 -3.90
C TYR A 312 -20.38 6.10 -3.05
N LEU A 313 -20.85 6.06 -1.80
CA LEU A 313 -20.72 7.17 -0.85
C LEU A 313 -20.28 6.68 0.53
N PHE A 314 -18.99 6.73 0.79
CA PHE A 314 -18.44 6.43 2.11
C PHE A 314 -18.66 7.60 3.10
N PRO A 315 -18.70 7.34 4.41
CA PRO A 315 -18.74 8.40 5.41
C PRO A 315 -17.52 9.32 5.28
N ARG A 316 -17.77 10.64 5.15
CA ARG A 316 -16.71 11.66 4.98
C ARG A 316 -15.59 11.55 6.01
N GLY A 317 -15.91 11.23 7.27
CA GLY A 317 -14.94 11.11 8.35
C GLY A 317 -14.00 9.90 8.22
N TRP A 318 -14.31 8.94 7.36
CA TRP A 318 -13.49 7.74 7.14
C TRP A 318 -12.45 7.97 6.06
N LEU A 319 -12.71 8.84 5.09
CA LEU A 319 -11.73 9.31 4.10
C LEU A 319 -10.99 10.55 4.62
N SER A 320 -10.16 10.39 5.65
CA SER A 320 -9.49 11.54 6.28
C SER A 320 -8.29 12.07 5.48
N GLU A 321 -8.00 13.37 5.63
CA GLU A 321 -6.76 14.01 5.15
C GLU A 321 -6.06 14.69 6.35
N LYS A 322 -5.18 13.94 7.03
CA LYS A 322 -4.48 14.40 8.24
C LYS A 322 -3.08 14.92 7.92
N LYS A 323 -2.66 15.97 8.64
CA LYS A 323 -1.30 16.52 8.51
C LYS A 323 -0.22 15.59 9.06
N THR A 324 -0.51 14.90 10.17
CA THR A 324 0.45 14.05 10.88
C THR A 324 -0.13 12.66 11.07
N SER A 325 0.27 11.71 10.21
CA SER A 325 0.01 10.28 10.30
C SER A 325 0.61 9.58 9.07
N TYR A 326 0.48 8.27 9.03
CA TYR A 326 1.01 7.41 7.98
C TYR A 326 0.00 7.20 6.84
N TRP A 327 0.45 7.36 5.60
CA TRP A 327 -0.35 7.13 4.41
C TRP A 327 -0.83 5.68 4.34
N VAL A 328 0.06 4.71 4.63
CA VAL A 328 -0.27 3.28 4.65
C VAL A 328 -1.41 2.93 5.62
N GLY A 329 -1.65 3.76 6.63
CA GLY A 329 -2.75 3.62 7.58
C GLY A 329 -4.04 4.35 7.19
N GLY A 330 -4.20 4.76 5.92
CA GLY A 330 -5.47 5.32 5.43
C GLY A 330 -5.79 6.74 5.93
N THR A 331 -4.78 7.57 6.22
CA THR A 331 -5.00 8.89 6.83
C THR A 331 -4.83 10.08 5.89
N ARG A 332 -4.60 9.81 4.60
CA ARG A 332 -4.31 10.80 3.54
C ARG A 332 -5.09 10.50 2.26
N MET A 333 -6.39 10.25 2.41
CA MET A 333 -7.26 9.67 1.39
C MET A 333 -7.82 10.67 0.38
N MET A 334 -7.62 11.97 0.56
CA MET A 334 -8.19 12.97 -0.36
C MET A 334 -7.51 12.92 -1.72
N PHE A 335 -8.26 12.99 -2.82
CA PHE A 335 -7.66 13.08 -4.16
C PHE A 335 -7.59 14.53 -4.65
N ASP A 336 -8.66 15.28 -4.44
CA ASP A 336 -8.79 16.64 -4.93
C ASP A 336 -9.42 17.51 -3.83
N GLU A 337 -9.24 18.83 -3.91
CA GLU A 337 -9.84 19.77 -2.96
C GLU A 337 -11.36 19.55 -2.84
N ARG A 338 -11.82 19.35 -1.61
CA ARG A 338 -13.23 19.07 -1.29
C ARG A 338 -14.02 20.35 -1.08
N LYS A 339 -13.35 21.46 -0.76
CA LYS A 339 -13.98 22.76 -0.54
C LYS A 339 -14.67 23.22 -1.82
N GLY A 340 -15.98 23.47 -1.74
CA GLY A 340 -16.78 23.92 -2.88
C GLY A 340 -17.22 22.79 -3.82
N ASN A 341 -16.78 21.54 -3.60
CA ASN A 341 -17.26 20.39 -4.36
C ASN A 341 -18.13 19.46 -3.48
N PRO A 342 -19.46 19.55 -3.57
CA PRO A 342 -20.36 18.72 -2.76
C PRO A 342 -20.28 17.22 -3.11
N LYS A 343 -19.78 16.87 -4.30
CA LYS A 343 -19.68 15.48 -4.78
C LYS A 343 -18.31 14.85 -4.50
N ALA A 344 -17.35 15.58 -3.93
CA ALA A 344 -15.97 15.11 -3.81
C ALA A 344 -15.86 13.74 -3.08
N ILE A 345 -16.61 13.55 -1.99
CA ILE A 345 -16.58 12.27 -1.24
C ILE A 345 -17.18 11.14 -2.07
N GLU A 346 -18.25 11.39 -2.82
CA GLU A 346 -18.87 10.40 -3.69
C GLU A 346 -17.91 10.02 -4.83
N CYS A 347 -17.23 11.01 -5.43
CA CYS A 347 -16.21 10.77 -6.46
C CYS A 347 -15.04 9.93 -5.93
N GLU A 348 -14.48 10.28 -4.77
CA GLU A 348 -13.39 9.51 -4.14
C GLU A 348 -13.82 8.08 -3.79
N SER A 349 -15.00 7.93 -3.19
CA SER A 349 -15.54 6.63 -2.81
C SER A 349 -15.77 5.73 -4.03
N THR A 350 -16.40 6.29 -5.07
CA THR A 350 -16.67 5.60 -6.33
C THR A 350 -15.37 5.23 -7.04
N PHE A 351 -14.39 6.13 -7.08
CA PHE A 351 -13.10 5.84 -7.70
C PHE A 351 -12.34 4.69 -7.01
N HIS A 352 -12.31 4.65 -5.67
CA HIS A 352 -11.73 3.52 -4.95
C HIS A 352 -12.40 2.19 -5.30
N MET A 353 -13.74 2.17 -5.37
CA MET A 353 -14.48 0.96 -5.75
C MET A 353 -14.15 0.50 -7.16
N LEU A 354 -14.19 1.40 -8.14
CA LEU A 354 -13.82 1.06 -9.51
C LEU A 354 -12.37 0.57 -9.60
N ARG A 355 -11.42 1.14 -8.83
CA ARG A 355 -10.03 0.66 -8.85
C ARG A 355 -9.89 -0.75 -8.28
N ILE A 356 -10.61 -1.08 -7.22
CA ILE A 356 -10.62 -2.44 -6.66
C ILE A 356 -11.24 -3.41 -7.67
N GLN A 357 -12.41 -3.08 -8.23
CA GLN A 357 -13.11 -3.91 -9.21
C GLN A 357 -12.28 -4.14 -10.48
N GLN A 358 -11.67 -3.08 -11.02
CA GLN A 358 -10.76 -3.17 -12.16
C GLN A 358 -9.60 -4.15 -11.90
N THR A 359 -8.98 -4.05 -10.71
CA THR A 359 -7.88 -4.93 -10.34
C THR A 359 -8.32 -6.40 -10.22
N ILE A 360 -9.58 -6.64 -9.81
CA ILE A 360 -10.17 -7.98 -9.78
C ILE A 360 -10.37 -8.52 -11.20
N MET A 361 -10.74 -7.68 -12.18
CA MET A 361 -10.99 -8.11 -13.56
C MET A 361 -9.72 -8.36 -14.36
N GLU A 362 -8.63 -7.64 -14.07
CA GLU A 362 -7.34 -7.77 -14.77
C GLU A 362 -6.55 -9.05 -14.42
N ASN A 363 -6.89 -9.71 -13.31
CA ASN A 363 -6.17 -10.87 -12.75
C ASN A 363 -7.07 -12.08 -12.63
#